data_AF-A0A240UC80-F1
#
_entry.id   AF-A0A240UC80-F1
#
_cell.length_a   1.000
_cell.length_b   1.000
_cell.length_c   1.000
_cell.angle_alpha   90.00
_cell.angle_beta   90.00
_cell.angle_gamma   90.00
#
_symmetry.space_group_name_H-M   'P 1'
#
loop_
_entity.id
_entity.type
_entity.pdbx_description
1 polymer ?
#
loop_
_entity_poly.entity_id
_entity_poly.type
_entity_poly.pdbx_seq_one_letter_code
_entity_poly.pdbx_strand_id
1 'polypeptide(L)' 'MTNTVDALSAQATQLPPAERLEVVERILDSLDQPDAALDTLWANEANDRLAAYRRGEIKAVALSDVIAKYQATAPR' A
#
# COMPACT_ATOMS: atom_id res chain seq x y z
N MET A 1 -28.07 14.83 11.54
CA MET A 1 -27.48 13.78 12.38
C MET A 1 -26.03 13.66 11.98
N THR A 2 -25.09 13.95 12.88
CA THR A 2 -23.66 13.72 12.60
C THR A 2 -23.43 12.22 12.48
N ASN A 3 -22.82 11.79 11.38
CA ASN A 3 -22.41 10.40 11.25
C ASN A 3 -21.28 10.15 12.24
N THR A 4 -21.23 8.96 12.83
CA THR A 4 -20.23 8.56 13.84
C THR A 4 -18.81 8.82 13.37
N VAL A 5 -18.53 8.68 12.07
CA VAL A 5 -17.23 8.99 11.45
C VAL A 5 -16.84 10.46 11.62
N ASP A 6 -17.77 11.38 11.40
CA ASP A 6 -17.52 12.83 11.53
C ASP A 6 -17.23 13.19 12.99
N ALA A 7 -17.97 12.58 13.93
CA ALA A 7 -17.78 12.81 15.37
C ALA A 7 -16.43 12.27 15.87
N LEU A 8 -16.00 11.09 15.42
CA LEU A 8 -14.71 10.51 15.78
C LEU A 8 -13.54 11.28 15.15
N SER A 9 -13.69 11.72 13.89
CA SER A 9 -12.69 12.53 13.20
C SER A 9 -12.49 13.88 13.89
N ALA A 10 -13.60 14.54 14.27
CA ALA A 10 -13.54 15.79 15.02
C ALA A 10 -12.81 15.61 16.35
N GLN A 11 -13.02 14.50 17.07
CA GLN A 11 -12.29 14.21 18.31
C GLN A 11 -10.81 13.92 18.07
N ALA A 12 -10.48 13.09 17.08
CA ALA A 12 -9.10 12.74 16.75
C ALA A 12 -8.26 13.97 16.33
N THR A 13 -8.89 14.96 15.68
CA THR A 13 -8.18 16.20 15.30
C THR A 13 -7.85 17.12 16.47
N GLN A 14 -8.52 16.98 17.62
CA GLN A 14 -8.19 17.72 18.84
C GLN A 14 -6.99 17.15 19.61
N LEU A 15 -6.54 15.94 19.27
CA LEU A 15 -5.40 15.31 19.92
C LEU A 15 -4.07 16.00 19.53
N PRO A 16 -3.05 15.96 20.40
CA PRO A 16 -1.69 16.31 20.04
C PRO A 16 -1.20 15.52 18.82
N PRO A 17 -0.25 16.06 18.02
CA PRO A 17 0.20 15.40 16.80
C PRO A 17 0.64 13.94 16.95
N ALA A 18 1.32 13.60 18.05
CA ALA A 18 1.78 12.23 18.32
C ALA A 18 0.61 11.27 18.59
N GLU A 19 -0.34 11.66 19.42
CA GLU A 19 -1.53 10.84 19.74
C GLU A 19 -2.45 10.69 18.52
N ARG A 20 -2.56 11.74 17.69
CA ARG A 20 -3.29 11.67 16.42
C ARG A 20 -2.66 10.64 15.47
N LEU A 21 -1.33 10.59 15.40
CA LEU A 21 -0.62 9.58 14.61
C LEU A 21 -0.90 8.17 15.15
N GLU A 22 -0.87 7.97 16.46
CA GLU A 22 -1.18 6.69 17.09
C GLU A 22 -2.60 6.21 16.75
N VAL A 23 -3.59 7.10 16.71
CA VAL A 23 -4.96 6.76 16.28
C VAL A 23 -4.98 6.31 14.81
N VAL A 24 -4.25 7.00 13.93
CA VAL A 24 -4.15 6.62 12.52
C VAL A 24 -3.52 5.25 12.35
N GLU A 25 -2.40 4.98 13.04
CA GLU A 25 -1.71 3.69 12.99
C GLU A 25 -2.63 2.56 13.46
N ARG A 26 -3.30 2.71 14.60
CA ARG A 26 -4.25 1.68 15.09
C ARG A 26 -5.40 1.40 14.12
N ILE A 27 -5.90 2.42 13.43
CA ILE A 27 -6.93 2.23 12.41
C ILE A 27 -6.35 1.46 11.22
N LEU A 28 -5.16 1.86 10.72
CA LEU A 28 -4.50 1.16 9.62
C LEU A 28 -4.22 -0.30 9.96
N ASP A 29 -3.69 -0.57 11.15
CA ASP A 29 -3.45 -1.92 11.65
C ASP A 29 -4.75 -2.74 11.73
N SER A 30 -5.88 -2.11 12.05
CA SER A 30 -7.18 -2.81 12.07
C SER A 30 -7.65 -3.21 10.68
N LEU A 31 -7.25 -2.48 9.64
CA LEU A 31 -7.61 -2.73 8.23
C LEU A 31 -6.66 -3.74 7.57
N ASP A 32 -5.42 -3.83 8.03
CA ASP A 32 -4.39 -4.75 7.52
C ASP A 32 -4.52 -6.14 8.18
N GLN A 33 -5.67 -6.78 7.99
CA GLN A 33 -5.89 -8.14 8.49
C GLN A 33 -5.22 -9.15 7.54
N PRO A 34 -4.31 -10.01 8.03
CA PRO A 34 -3.67 -11.01 7.18
C PRO A 34 -4.70 -12.00 6.66
N ASP A 35 -4.70 -12.21 5.35
CA ASP A 35 -5.54 -13.20 4.67
C ASP A 35 -4.64 -14.23 3.98
N ALA A 36 -4.47 -15.38 4.65
CA ALA A 36 -3.61 -16.45 4.17
C ALA A 36 -4.06 -17.03 2.81
N ALA A 37 -5.36 -16.94 2.48
CA ALA A 37 -5.85 -17.37 1.18
C ALA A 37 -5.42 -16.39 0.09
N LEU A 38 -5.51 -15.08 0.38
CA LEU A 38 -5.00 -14.05 -0.51
C LEU A 38 -3.48 -14.17 -0.69
N ASP A 39 -2.72 -14.36 0.38
CA ASP A 39 -1.27 -14.56 0.34
C ASP A 39 -0.87 -15.73 -0.58
N THR A 40 -1.62 -16.83 -0.48
CA THR A 40 -1.42 -18.01 -1.34
C THR A 40 -1.66 -17.68 -2.82
N LEU A 41 -2.72 -16.93 -3.13
CA LEU A 41 -3.01 -16.50 -4.50
C LEU A 41 -1.92 -15.58 -5.05
N TRP A 42 -1.42 -14.64 -4.25
CA TRP A 42 -0.31 -13.75 -4.62
C TRP A 42 0.99 -14.51 -4.86
N ALA A 43 1.31 -15.48 -4.00
CA ALA A 43 2.49 -16.32 -4.16
C ALA A 43 2.43 -17.14 -5.48
N ASN A 44 1.27 -17.70 -5.80
CA ASN A 44 1.06 -18.43 -7.05
C ASN A 44 1.24 -17.50 -8.26
N GLU A 45 0.57 -16.35 -8.27
CA GLU A 45 0.66 -15.37 -9.37
C GLU A 45 2.11 -14.87 -9.57
N ALA A 46 2.83 -14.59 -8.49
CA ALA A 46 4.22 -14.15 -8.55
C ALA A 46 5.13 -15.22 -9.17
N ASN A 47 4.95 -16.49 -8.77
CA ASN A 47 5.69 -17.62 -9.33
C ASN A 47 5.37 -17.84 -10.81
N ASP A 48 4.09 -17.77 -11.19
CA ASP A 48 3.63 -17.96 -12.57
C ASP A 48 4.18 -16.86 -13.49
N ARG A 49 4.14 -15.59 -13.06
CA ARG A 49 4.76 -14.47 -13.79
C ARG A 49 6.26 -14.65 -13.95
N LEU A 50 6.96 -15.06 -12.89
CA LEU A 50 8.40 -15.31 -12.97
C LEU A 50 8.74 -16.44 -13.94
N ALA A 51 7.94 -17.51 -13.94
CA ALA A 51 8.10 -18.61 -14.88
C ALA A 51 7.85 -18.19 -16.33
N ALA A 52 6.78 -17.44 -16.60
CA ALA A 52 6.48 -16.88 -17.92
C ALA A 52 7.60 -15.94 -18.42
N TYR A 53 8.17 -15.12 -17.52
CA TYR A 53 9.31 -14.26 -17.85
C TYR A 53 10.53 -15.08 -18.26
N ARG A 54 10.86 -16.11 -17.48
CA ARG A 54 11.98 -17.02 -17.78
C ARG A 54 11.79 -17.79 -19.09
N ARG A 55 10.54 -18.08 -19.49
CA ARG A 55 10.19 -18.67 -20.80
C ARG A 55 10.17 -17.65 -21.95
N GLY A 56 10.30 -16.35 -21.66
CA GLY A 56 10.25 -15.28 -22.65
C GLY A 56 8.84 -14.89 -23.11
N GLU A 57 7.79 -15.37 -22.42
CA GLU A 57 6.39 -15.09 -22.74
C GLU A 57 5.96 -13.68 -22.31
N ILE A 58 6.60 -13.14 -21.26
CA ILE A 58 6.40 -11.76 -20.81
C ILE A 58 7.74 -11.01 -20.82
N LYS A 59 7.67 -9.70 -21.08
CA LYS A 59 8.84 -8.81 -21.07
C LYS A 59 8.97 -8.13 -19.72
N ALA A 60 10.22 -7.95 -19.28
CA ALA A 60 10.54 -7.07 -18.15
C ALA A 60 10.95 -5.68 -18.66
N VAL A 61 10.83 -4.69 -17.80
CA VAL A 61 11.38 -3.34 -17.99
C VAL A 61 12.59 -3.20 -17.07
N ALA A 62 13.65 -2.55 -17.53
CA ALA A 62 14.82 -2.31 -16.68
C ALA A 62 14.44 -1.37 -15.53
N LEU A 63 14.92 -1.68 -14.31
CA LEU A 63 14.65 -0.84 -13.14
C LEU A 63 15.11 0.61 -13.35
N SER A 64 16.21 0.82 -14.09
CA SER A 64 16.70 2.15 -14.48
C SER A 64 15.64 2.97 -15.20
N ASP A 65 14.87 2.36 -16.09
CA ASP A 65 13.87 3.05 -16.92
C ASP A 65 12.66 3.45 -16.07
N VAL A 66 12.30 2.61 -15.10
CA VAL A 66 11.24 2.92 -14.12
C VAL A 66 11.66 4.10 -13.23
N ILE A 67 12.89 4.07 -12.70
CA ILE A 67 13.40 5.13 -11.82
C ILE A 67 13.51 6.46 -12.58
N ALA A 68 14.00 6.44 -13.83
CA ALA A 68 14.15 7.64 -14.65
C ALA A 68 12.84 8.42 -14.82
N LYS A 69 11.70 7.72 -14.89
CA LYS A 69 10.36 8.34 -14.97
C LYS A 69 10.06 9.29 -13.81
N TYR A 70 10.52 8.97 -12.59
CA TYR A 70 10.22 9.74 -11.38
C TYR A 70 11.29 10.77 -11.03
N GLN A 71 12.54 10.56 -11.48
CA GLN A 71 13.61 11.55 -11.33
C GLN A 71 13.32 12.83 -12.13
N ALA A 72 12.61 12.73 -13.25
CA ALA A 72 12.21 13.90 -14.05
C ALA A 72 11.07 14.72 -13.41
N THR A 73 10.37 14.18 -12.39
CA THR A 73 9.19 14.80 -11.77
C THR A 73 9.40 15.22 -10.31
N ALA A 74 10.56 14.93 -9.72
CA ALA A 74 10.89 15.37 -8.39
C ALA A 74 11.22 16.89 -8.41
N PRO A 75 10.50 17.74 -7.65
CA PRO A 75 10.93 19.11 -7.46
C PRO A 75 12.26 19.10 -6.68
N ARG A 76 13.21 19.94 -7.11
CA ARG A 76 14.46 20.22 -6.39
C ARG A 76 14.20 20.85 -5.03
#